data_AF-A0A3M1KQ21-F1
#
_entry.id   AF-A0A3M1KQ21-F1
#
_cell.length_a   1.000
_cell.length_b   1.000
_cell.length_c   1.000
_cell.angle_alpha   90.00
_cell.angle_beta   90.00
_cell.angle_gamma   90.00
#
_symmetry.space_group_name_H-M   'P 1'
#
loop_
_entity.id
_entity.type
_entity.pdbx_description
1 polymer ?
#
loop_
_entity_poly.entity_id
_entity_poly.type
_entity_poly.pdbx_seq_one_letter_code
_entity_poly.pdbx_strand_id
1 'polypeptide(L)'
;EDNRPADVLQLTFEGVGDTPQNKYHVWVDQETRLVSQWAYFPEATDSVPRFVTPWKDYQPYGNILLASDRGRGKITEIAVYDSLPDSVFTSFAEVKR
;
A
#
# COMPACT_ATOMS: atom_id res chain seq x y z
N GLU A 1 -16.23 -8.40 -2.06
CA GLU A 1 -15.10 -8.63 -2.99
C GLU A 1 -15.62 -8.45 -4.39
N ASP A 2 -14.84 -7.83 -5.28
CA ASP A 2 -15.32 -7.45 -6.62
C ASP A 2 -15.18 -8.62 -7.63
N ASN A 3 -14.82 -9.83 -7.16
CA ASN A 3 -14.71 -11.10 -7.90
C ASN A 3 -13.94 -11.04 -9.23
N ARG A 4 -13.02 -10.08 -9.37
CA ARG A 4 -12.16 -9.95 -10.55
C ARG A 4 -10.97 -10.93 -10.48
N PRO A 5 -10.57 -11.55 -11.59
CA PRO A 5 -9.37 -12.37 -11.64
C PRO A 5 -8.12 -11.59 -11.21
N ALA A 6 -7.32 -12.19 -10.34
CA ALA A 6 -6.10 -11.57 -9.82
C ALA A 6 -4.99 -12.61 -9.66
N ASP A 7 -3.77 -12.17 -9.94
CA ASP A 7 -2.56 -12.89 -9.54
C ASP A 7 -2.30 -12.62 -8.05
N VAL A 8 -2.07 -13.67 -7.26
CA VAL A 8 -1.80 -13.52 -5.82
C VAL A 8 -0.32 -13.71 -5.56
N LEU A 9 0.35 -12.64 -5.18
CA LEU A 9 1.75 -12.68 -4.77
C LEU A 9 1.82 -12.95 -3.27
N GLN A 10 2.58 -13.99 -2.89
CA GLN A 10 2.94 -14.23 -1.50
C GLN A 10 4.33 -13.65 -1.23
N LEU A 11 4.41 -12.77 -0.24
CA LEU A 11 5.65 -12.15 0.18
C LEU A 11 5.96 -12.62 1.60
N THR A 12 7.15 -13.17 1.78
CA THR A 12 7.73 -13.55 3.08
C THR A 12 9.10 -12.89 3.19
N PHE A 13 9.47 -12.54 4.41
CA PHE A 13 10.77 -11.95 4.70
C PHE A 13 11.58 -12.92 5.55
N GLU A 14 12.91 -12.85 5.45
CA GLU A 14 13.82 -13.64 6.27
C GLU A 14 15.02 -12.77 6.63
N GLY A 15 15.23 -12.53 7.92
CA GLY A 15 16.38 -11.78 8.43
C GLY A 15 16.41 -10.28 8.07
N VAL A 16 15.29 -9.69 7.64
CA VAL A 16 15.19 -8.26 7.28
C VAL A 16 13.96 -7.59 7.90
N GLY A 17 14.08 -6.29 8.22
CA GLY A 17 13.03 -5.48 8.83
C GLY A 17 12.83 -5.73 10.33
N ASP A 18 12.05 -4.87 10.99
CA ASP A 18 11.72 -5.01 12.42
C ASP A 18 10.80 -6.21 12.71
N THR A 19 10.19 -6.78 11.67
CA THR A 19 9.24 -7.89 11.74
C THR A 19 9.56 -8.96 10.69
N PRO A 20 10.62 -9.75 10.89
CA PRO A 20 11.21 -10.60 9.85
C PRO A 20 10.46 -11.91 9.60
N GLN A 21 9.34 -12.21 10.27
CA GLN A 21 8.62 -13.49 10.14
C GLN A 21 7.21 -13.34 9.56
N ASN A 22 6.86 -12.14 9.11
CA ASN A 22 5.53 -11.84 8.63
C ASN A 22 5.32 -12.38 7.21
N LYS A 23 4.05 -12.53 6.83
CA LYS A 23 3.66 -12.82 5.44
C LYS A 23 2.62 -11.81 4.96
N TYR A 24 2.64 -11.57 3.66
CA TYR A 24 1.66 -10.77 2.96
C TYR A 24 1.12 -11.55 1.77
N HIS A 25 -0.17 -11.41 1.51
CA HIS A 25 -0.75 -11.71 0.20
C HIS A 25 -1.12 -10.39 -0.46
N VAL A 26 -0.74 -10.21 -1.72
CA VAL A 26 -1.06 -9.04 -2.53
C VAL A 26 -1.75 -9.51 -3.79
N TRP A 27 -2.97 -9.03 -4.01
CA TRP A 27 -3.77 -9.36 -5.19
C TRP A 27 -3.51 -8.28 -6.25
N VAL A 28 -2.99 -8.70 -7.40
CA VAL A 28 -2.78 -7.84 -8.57
C VAL A 28 -3.84 -8.19 -9.60
N ASP A 29 -4.72 -7.25 -9.89
CA ASP A 29 -5.78 -7.42 -10.87
C ASP A 29 -5.20 -7.71 -12.26
N GLN A 30 -5.67 -8.77 -12.92
CA GLN A 30 -5.07 -9.21 -14.19
C GLN A 30 -5.36 -8.27 -15.36
N GLU A 31 -6.45 -7.50 -15.28
CA GLU A 31 -6.83 -6.53 -16.31
C GLU A 31 -6.11 -5.20 -16.11
N THR A 32 -6.28 -4.56 -14.95
CA THR A 32 -5.72 -3.24 -14.70
C THR A 32 -4.25 -3.25 -14.32
N ARG A 33 -3.72 -4.41 -13.92
CA ARG A 33 -2.36 -4.59 -13.38
C ARG A 33 -2.10 -3.77 -12.10
N LEU A 34 -3.17 -3.34 -11.42
CA LEU A 34 -3.10 -2.61 -10.16
C LEU A 34 -3.36 -3.54 -8.97
N VAL A 35 -2.81 -3.20 -7.81
CA VAL A 35 -3.12 -3.91 -6.56
C VAL A 35 -4.58 -3.66 -6.21
N SER A 36 -5.37 -4.71 -6.02
CA SER A 36 -6.80 -4.59 -5.66
C SER A 36 -7.05 -4.70 -4.16
N GLN A 37 -6.21 -5.47 -3.46
CA GLN A 37 -6.23 -5.62 -2.01
C GLN A 37 -4.93 -6.27 -1.51
N TRP A 38 -4.74 -6.24 -0.20
CA TRP A 38 -3.68 -7.00 0.46
C TRP A 38 -4.15 -7.54 1.81
N ALA A 39 -3.45 -8.57 2.27
CA ALA A 39 -3.70 -9.25 3.53
C ALA A 39 -2.41 -9.35 4.33
N TYR A 40 -2.53 -9.16 5.64
CA TYR A 40 -1.44 -9.23 6.59
C TYR A 40 -1.54 -10.49 7.45
N PHE A 41 -0.43 -11.22 7.55
CA PHE A 41 -0.27 -12.36 8.43
C PHE A 41 0.86 -12.06 9.42
N PRO A 42 0.58 -12.07 10.74
CA PRO A 42 1.59 -11.87 11.77
C PRO A 42 2.77 -12.84 11.65
N GLU A 43 2.48 -14.11 11.39
CA GLU A 43 3.49 -15.14 11.15
C GLU A 43 3.33 -15.74 9.76
N ALA A 44 4.44 -16.12 9.13
CA ALA A 44 4.44 -16.71 7.79
C ALA A 44 3.65 -18.02 7.73
N THR A 45 3.62 -18.75 8.84
CA THR A 45 2.88 -20.01 9.02
C THR A 45 1.38 -19.83 9.24
N ASP A 46 0.89 -18.62 9.50
CA ASP A 46 -0.52 -18.38 9.75
C ASP A 46 -1.36 -18.68 8.51
N SER A 47 -2.44 -19.45 8.66
CA SER A 47 -3.35 -19.78 7.56
C SER A 47 -4.42 -18.71 7.32
N VAL A 48 -4.69 -17.86 8.32
CA VAL A 48 -5.72 -16.82 8.29
C VAL A 48 -5.08 -15.45 8.49
N PRO A 49 -5.38 -14.45 7.65
CA PRO A 49 -4.82 -13.12 7.82
C PRO A 49 -5.43 -12.42 9.03
N ARG A 50 -4.64 -11.60 9.72
CA ARG A 50 -5.15 -10.71 10.77
C ARG A 50 -6.12 -9.69 10.21
N PHE A 51 -5.87 -9.21 9.01
CA PHE A 51 -6.80 -8.36 8.27
C PHE A 51 -6.56 -8.45 6.77
N VAL A 52 -7.59 -8.05 6.02
CA VAL A 52 -7.53 -7.76 4.59
C VAL A 52 -7.97 -6.31 4.40
N THR A 53 -7.28 -5.55 3.57
CA THR A 53 -7.70 -4.18 3.21
C THR A 53 -7.64 -3.96 1.71
N PRO A 54 -8.66 -3.31 1.13
CA PRO A 54 -8.71 -3.04 -0.29
C PRO A 54 -7.75 -1.90 -0.67
N TRP A 55 -7.40 -1.83 -1.95
CA TRP A 55 -6.81 -0.64 -2.58
C TRP A 55 -7.81 -0.18 -3.64
N LYS A 56 -8.51 0.91 -3.34
CA LYS A 56 -9.59 1.46 -4.16
C LYS A 56 -9.30 2.92 -4.49
N ASP A 57 -10.10 3.45 -5.40
CA ASP A 57 -10.03 4.85 -5.83
C ASP A 57 -8.64 5.23 -6.34
N TYR A 58 -8.18 4.49 -7.36
CA TYR A 58 -6.97 4.86 -8.09
C TYR A 58 -7.25 6.09 -8.95
N GLN A 59 -6.47 7.15 -8.72
CA GLN A 59 -6.52 8.38 -9.49
C GLN A 59 -5.13 8.73 -10.04
N PRO A 60 -5.04 9.39 -11.20
CA PRO A 60 -3.78 9.91 -11.71
C PRO A 60 -3.31 11.11 -10.89
N TYR A 61 -2.05 11.07 -10.47
CA TYR A 61 -1.33 12.18 -9.86
C TYR A 61 -0.06 12.42 -10.67
N GLY A 62 -0.14 13.34 -11.64
CA GLY A 62 0.91 13.50 -12.65
C GLY A 62 1.09 12.21 -13.44
N ASN A 63 2.27 11.59 -13.32
CA ASN A 63 2.65 10.40 -14.08
C ASN A 63 2.45 9.07 -13.33
N ILE A 64 1.88 9.09 -12.13
CA ILE A 64 1.65 7.89 -11.30
C ILE A 64 0.18 7.74 -10.94
N LEU A 65 -0.24 6.49 -10.71
CA LEU A 65 -1.57 6.17 -10.17
C LEU A 65 -1.45 5.88 -8.67
N LEU A 66 -2.30 6.50 -7.87
CA LEU A 66 -2.34 6.29 -6.42
C LEU A 66 -3.75 5.93 -5.98
N ALA A 67 -3.88 4.87 -5.19
CA ALA A 67 -5.12 4.49 -4.53
C ALA A 67 -5.28 5.28 -3.23
N SER A 68 -6.41 5.96 -3.03
CA SER A 68 -6.69 6.73 -1.82
C SER A 68 -7.45 5.93 -0.75
N ASP A 69 -8.20 4.90 -1.15
CA ASP A 69 -9.17 4.23 -0.29
C ASP A 69 -8.63 2.86 0.19
N ARG A 70 -8.69 2.64 1.52
CA ARG A 70 -8.27 1.41 2.23
C ARG A 70 -9.44 0.73 2.95
N GLY A 71 -10.68 1.03 2.55
CA GLY A 71 -11.91 0.55 3.17
C GLY A 71 -12.17 1.24 4.50
N ARG A 72 -11.47 0.81 5.56
CA ARG A 72 -11.62 1.40 6.91
C ARG A 72 -10.94 2.77 7.04
N GLY A 73 -9.95 3.05 6.21
CA GLY A 73 -9.24 4.33 6.17
C GLY A 73 -9.24 4.92 4.76
N LYS A 74 -9.08 6.24 4.68
CA LYS A 74 -8.90 6.97 3.42
C LYS A 74 -7.75 7.93 3.56
N ILE A 75 -6.98 8.08 2.49
CA ILE A 75 -5.91 9.04 2.35
C ILE A 75 -6.48 10.23 1.59
N THR A 76 -6.48 11.41 2.21
CA THR A 76 -6.98 12.66 1.62
C THR A 76 -5.84 13.64 1.42
N GLU A 77 -6.08 14.70 0.65
CA GLU A 77 -5.07 15.76 0.39
C GLU A 77 -3.77 15.24 -0.23
N ILE A 78 -3.87 14.24 -1.11
CA ILE A 78 -2.71 13.69 -1.81
C ILE A 78 -2.15 14.75 -2.77
N ALA A 79 -0.87 15.05 -2.61
CA ALA A 79 -0.09 15.90 -3.50
C ALA A 79 1.20 15.18 -3.89
N VAL A 80 1.65 15.38 -5.14
CA VAL A 80 2.88 14.82 -5.69
C VAL A 80 3.79 15.96 -6.10
N TYR A 81 5.05 15.89 -5.71
CA TYR A 81 6.08 16.90 -5.94
C TYR A 81 7.31 16.24 -6.56
N ASP A 82 7.92 16.89 -7.56
CA ASP A 82 9.18 16.42 -8.15
C ASP A 82 10.38 16.62 -7.22
N SER A 83 10.30 17.64 -6.36
CA SER A 83 11.29 17.92 -5.32
C SER A 83 10.62 18.58 -4.13
N LEU A 84 11.21 18.36 -2.96
CA LEU A 84 10.82 19.01 -1.71
C LEU A 84 12.07 19.61 -1.08
N PRO A 85 11.98 20.78 -0.42
CA PRO A 85 13.11 21.32 0.34
C PRO A 85 13.54 20.36 1.45
N ASP A 86 14.85 20.25 1.72
CA ASP A 86 15.40 19.40 2.80
C ASP A 86 14.76 19.69 4.17
N SER A 87 14.32 20.92 4.39
CA SER A 87 13.66 21.36 5.62
C SER A 87 12.38 20.56 5.92
N VAL A 88 11.71 20.00 4.90
CA VAL A 88 10.54 19.13 5.09
C VAL A 88 10.88 17.88 5.91
N PHE A 89 12.12 17.39 5.80
CA PHE A 89 12.58 16.18 6.50
C PHE A 89 13.46 16.46 7.72
N THR A 90 13.99 17.67 7.83
CA THR A 90 15.02 18.03 8.83
C THR A 90 14.59 19.09 9.83
N SER A 91 13.41 19.71 9.66
CA SER A 91 12.93 20.80 10.51
C SER A 91 11.45 20.65 10.86
N PHE A 92 11.08 21.12 12.05
CA PHE A 92 9.69 21.26 12.48
C PHE A 92 9.09 22.63 12.12
N ALA A 93 9.90 23.54 11.55
CA ALA A 93 9.41 24.84 11.11
C ALA A 93 8.43 24.68 9.94
N GLU A 94 7.40 25.52 9.92
CA GLU A 94 6.39 25.48 8.86
C GLU A 94 7.03 25.76 7.50
N VAL A 95 6.91 24.79 6.58
CA VAL A 95 7.25 24.98 5.17
C VAL A 95 5.98 25.49 4.48
N LYS A 96 5.99 26.77 4.07
CA LYS A 96 4.85 27.35 3.34
C LYS A 96 4.65 26.58 2.03
N ARG A 97 3.42 26.08 1.84
CA ARG A 97 2.96 25.40 0.62
C ARG A 97 2.87 26.38 -0.55
#